data_AF-A0A8I1NY69-F1
#
_entry.id   AF-A0A8I1NY69-F1
#
_cell.length_a   1.000
_cell.length_b   1.000
_cell.length_c   1.000
_cell.angle_alpha   90.00
_cell.angle_beta   90.00
_cell.angle_gamma   90.00
#
_symmetry.space_group_name_H-M   'P 1'
#
loop_
_entity.id
_entity.type
_entity.pdbx_description
1 polymer ?
#
loop_
_entity_poly.entity_id
_entity_poly.type
_entity_poly.pdbx_seq_one_letter_code
_entity_poly.pdbx_strand_id
1 'polypeptide(L)' 'MKSRAAVAFEAGKPLEIVEIDVAPPRKGEVLIRVTHTGVC' A
#
# COMPACT_ATOMS: atom_id res chain seq x y z
N MET A 1 2.58 10.43 3.96
CA MET A 1 1.75 9.89 5.07
C MET A 1 2.30 8.52 5.43
N LYS A 2 2.60 8.26 6.70
CA LYS A 2 2.97 6.91 7.15
C LYS A 2 1.75 6.00 7.12
N SER A 3 1.86 4.83 6.50
CA SER A 3 0.77 3.89 6.38
C SER A 3 1.28 2.46 6.45
N ARG A 4 0.50 1.59 7.09
CA ARG A 4 0.78 0.15 7.15
C ARG A 4 0.34 -0.49 5.82
N ALA A 5 1.21 -1.28 5.20
CA ALA A 5 0.95 -1.96 3.94
C ALA A 5 1.50 -3.39 3.94
N ALA A 6 0.90 -4.26 3.13
CA ALA A 6 1.44 -5.57 2.80
C ALA A 6 2.30 -5.46 1.52
N VAL A 7 3.59 -5.73 1.62
CA VAL A 7 4.57 -5.51 0.54
C VAL A 7 5.18 -6.84 0.11
N ALA A 8 5.27 -7.07 -1.20
CA ALA A 8 6.01 -8.18 -1.78
C ALA A 8 7.44 -7.72 -2.12
N PHE A 9 8.43 -8.20 -1.38
CA PHE A 9 9.83 -7.91 -1.68
C PHE A 9 10.42 -8.83 -2.75
N GLU A 10 9.96 -10.07 -2.81
CA GLU A 10 10.41 -11.08 -3.77
C GLU A 10 9.25 -12.00 -4.17
N ALA A 11 9.34 -12.60 -5.36
CA ALA A 11 8.36 -13.58 -5.81
C ALA A 11 8.43 -14.87 -4.98
N GLY A 12 7.26 -15.46 -4.68
CA GLY A 12 7.16 -16.72 -3.94
C GLY A 12 7.36 -16.61 -2.43
N LYS A 13 7.65 -15.41 -1.90
CA LYS A 13 7.68 -15.15 -0.45
C LYS A 13 6.33 -14.62 0.04
N PRO A 14 5.98 -14.87 1.32
CA PRO A 14 4.84 -14.20 1.95
C PRO A 14 4.97 -12.68 1.90
N LEU A 15 3.84 -11.99 1.86
CA LEU A 15 3.82 -10.54 1.99
C LEU A 15 4.25 -10.13 3.39
N GLU A 16 5.04 -9.07 3.48
CA GLU A 16 5.48 -8.51 4.74
C GLU A 16 4.68 -7.26 5.09
N ILE A 17 4.29 -7.16 6.37
CA ILE A 17 3.61 -5.98 6.88
C ILE A 17 4.65 -4.96 7.31
N VAL A 18 4.72 -3.84 6.60
CA VAL A 18 5.68 -2.77 6.87
C VAL A 18 5.01 -1.40 6.90
N GLU A 19 5.71 -0.42 7.47
CA GLU A 19 5.31 0.98 7.41
C GLU A 19 5.96 1.66 6.20
N ILE A 20 5.15 2.32 5.38
CA ILE A 20 5.60 3.03 4.18
C ILE A 20 5.21 4.50 4.21
N ASP A 21 5.95 5.32 3.46
CA ASP A 21 5.60 6.70 3.18
C ASP A 21 4.81 6.80 1.89
N VAL A 22 3.52 7.12 2.00
CA VAL A 22 2.66 7.42 0.86
C VAL A 22 2.84 8.89 0.47
N ALA A 23 3.26 9.12 -0.78
CA ALA A 23 3.41 10.45 -1.35
C ALA A 23 2.04 11.14 -1.54
N PRO A 24 1.98 12.48 -1.53
CA PRO A 24 0.76 13.20 -1.87
C PRO A 24 0.37 12.96 -3.34
N PRO A 25 -0.93 13.01 -3.68
CA PRO A 25 -1.37 12.84 -5.06
C PRO A 25 -0.91 14.02 -5.92
N ARG A 26 -0.57 13.73 -7.18
CA ARG A 26 -0.24 14.74 -8.19
C ARG A 26 -1.51 15.25 -8.89
N LYS A 27 -1.35 16.17 -9.85
CA LYS A 27 -2.46 16.71 -10.63
C LYS A 27 -3.18 15.58 -11.38
N GLY A 28 -4.45 15.38 -11.08
CA GLY A 28 -5.30 14.35 -11.68
C GLY A 28 -5.27 13.00 -10.97
N GLU A 29 -4.48 12.84 -9.90
CA GLU A 29 -4.45 11.63 -9.07
C GLU A 29 -5.34 11.78 -7.83
N VAL A 30 -5.79 10.65 -7.27
CA VAL A 30 -6.59 10.62 -6.05
C VAL A 30 -5.91 9.72 -5.03
N LEU A 31 -5.74 10.23 -3.82
CA LEU A 31 -5.27 9.44 -2.68
C LEU A 31 -6.48 8.89 -1.91
N ILE A 32 -6.55 7.56 -1.78
CA ILE A 32 -7.68 6.87 -1.15
C ILE A 32 -7.22 6.22 0.16
N ARG A 33 -8.06 6.29 1.19
CA ARG A 33 -7.92 5.48 2.40
C ARG A 33 -8.73 4.19 2.26
N VAL A 34 -8.05 3.06 2.13
CA VAL A 34 -8.68 1.74 2.04
C VAL A 34 -9.20 1.31 3.41
N THR A 35 -10.51 1.02 3.51
CA THR A 35 -11.12 0.53 4.76
C THR A 35 -11.24 -0.99 4.79
N HIS A 36 -11.51 -1.60 3.65
CA HIS A 36 -11.64 -3.05 3.45
C HIS A 36 -11.09 -3.43 2.09
N THR A 37 -10.53 -4.63 1.96
CA THR A 37 -9.97 -5.16 0.71
C THR A 37 -10.17 -6.68 0.65
N GLY A 38 -10.24 -7.22 -0.56
CA GLY A 38 -10.33 -8.66 -0.83
C GLY A 38 -9.13 -9.14 -1.65
N VAL A 39 -8.81 -10.42 -1.54
CA VAL A 39 -7.82 -11.08 -2.40
C VAL A 39 -8.57 -11.66 -3.60
N CYS A 40 -8.06 -11.38 -4.81
CA CYS A 40 -8.58 -11.95 -6.05
C CYS A 40 -8.11 -13.40 -6.24
#